data_AF-A0A094A8Y1-F1
#
_entry.id   AF-A0A094A8Y1-F1
#
_cell.length_a   1.000
_cell.length_b   1.000
_cell.length_c   1.000
_cell.angle_alpha   90.00
_cell.angle_beta   90.00
_cell.angle_gamma   90.00
#
_symmetry.space_group_name_H-M   'P 1'
#
loop_
_entity.id
_entity.type
_entity.pdbx_description
1 polymer ?
#
loop_
_entity_poly.entity_id
_entity_poly.type
_entity_poly.pdbx_seq_one_letter_code
_entity_poly.pdbx_strand_id
1 'polypeptide(L)'
;MILSKSTLLALLPFFLAAPSHAVSGSGQTTRYWDCCKPSCAWSGKASLKTGPVESCDANNNVLTDVDTKSGCDGGSAYMCSDESPWAVSDSLAYGFAAVSISGGTEASWCCACYELTFTSGPVSGKKMVVQATNTGGDLGTNHFDLA
;
A
#
# COMPACT_ATOMS: atom_id res chain seq x y z
N MET A 1 -42.78 -1.38 10.23
CA MET A 1 -42.40 -2.73 10.68
C MET A 1 -41.18 -2.61 11.56
N ILE A 2 -41.30 -2.94 12.85
CA ILE A 2 -40.17 -2.95 13.78
C ILE A 2 -39.56 -4.36 13.70
N LEU A 3 -38.30 -4.47 13.28
CA LEU A 3 -37.61 -5.75 13.29
C LEU A 3 -37.40 -6.22 14.74
N SER A 4 -37.60 -7.50 14.98
CA SER A 4 -37.34 -8.12 16.29
C SER A 4 -35.88 -7.96 16.68
N LYS A 5 -35.59 -7.81 17.98
CA LYS A 5 -34.23 -7.80 18.52
C LYS A 5 -33.43 -9.01 18.07
N SER A 6 -34.07 -10.18 17.94
CA SER A 6 -33.43 -11.40 17.44
C SER A 6 -33.03 -11.29 15.96
N THR A 7 -33.82 -10.58 15.15
CA THR A 7 -33.49 -10.33 13.75
C THR A 7 -32.37 -9.29 13.61
N LEU A 8 -32.32 -8.31 14.51
CA LEU A 8 -31.21 -7.35 14.57
C LEU A 8 -29.88 -8.02 14.96
N LEU A 9 -29.90 -8.92 15.95
CA LEU A 9 -28.73 -9.70 16.35
C LEU A 9 -28.26 -10.67 15.26
N ALA A 10 -29.18 -11.24 14.47
CA ALA A 10 -28.84 -12.13 13.36
C ALA A 10 -28.13 -11.42 12.20
N LEU A 11 -28.31 -10.09 12.06
CA LEU A 11 -27.65 -9.27 11.05
C LEU A 11 -26.29 -8.71 11.50
N LEU A 12 -26.00 -8.76 12.80
CA LEU A 12 -24.74 -8.28 13.38
C LEU A 12 -23.46 -8.82 12.70
N PRO A 13 -23.34 -10.11 12.31
CA PRO A 13 -22.15 -10.60 11.63
C PRO A 13 -22.00 -10.06 10.20
N PHE A 14 -23.09 -9.64 9.54
CA PHE A 14 -23.03 -8.96 8.24
C PHE A 14 -22.52 -7.51 8.36
N PHE A 15 -22.71 -6.87 9.51
CA PHE A 15 -22.19 -5.52 9.79
C PHE A 15 -20.77 -5.53 10.41
N LEU A 16 -20.36 -6.64 11.02
CA LEU A 16 -19.04 -6.78 11.66
C LEU A 16 -17.99 -7.44 10.75
N ALA A 17 -18.38 -8.00 9.61
CA ALA A 17 -17.43 -8.47 8.61
C ALA A 17 -16.79 -7.25 7.92
N ALA A 18 -15.66 -6.77 8.46
CA ALA A 18 -14.75 -5.98 7.66
C ALA A 18 -14.39 -6.82 6.43
N PRO A 19 -14.61 -6.35 5.20
CA PRO A 19 -14.22 -7.11 4.03
C PRO A 19 -12.69 -7.22 4.05
N SER A 20 -12.19 -8.38 4.48
CA SER A 20 -10.81 -8.77 4.24
C SER A 20 -10.73 -9.06 2.74
N HIS A 21 -10.33 -8.07 1.95
CA HIS A 21 -9.97 -8.25 0.55
C HIS A 21 -8.61 -8.95 0.48
N ALA A 22 -8.53 -10.17 1.04
CA ALA A 22 -7.38 -11.03 0.89
C ALA A 22 -7.29 -11.42 -0.58
N VAL A 23 -6.39 -10.76 -1.30
CA VAL A 23 -6.08 -11.05 -2.70
C VAL A 23 -4.77 -11.81 -2.78
N SER A 24 -4.69 -12.73 -3.73
CA SER A 24 -3.48 -13.50 -4.01
C SER A 24 -3.41 -13.80 -5.51
N GLY A 25 -2.23 -14.12 -6.00
CA GLY A 25 -2.03 -14.43 -7.41
C GLY A 25 -0.57 -14.40 -7.80
N SER A 26 -0.34 -14.43 -9.11
CA SER A 26 0.97 -14.15 -9.71
C SER A 26 1.02 -12.72 -10.21
N GLY A 27 2.22 -12.14 -10.19
CA GLY A 27 2.45 -10.76 -10.58
C GLY A 27 3.84 -10.56 -11.17
N GLN A 28 4.07 -9.33 -11.65
CA GLN A 28 5.38 -8.89 -12.12
C GLN A 28 5.96 -7.86 -11.16
N THR A 29 7.29 -7.77 -11.14
CA THR A 29 7.99 -6.77 -10.33
C THR A 29 8.88 -5.91 -11.21
N THR A 30 8.96 -4.63 -10.87
CA THR A 30 10.01 -3.70 -11.31
C THR A 30 10.65 -3.06 -10.07
N ARG A 31 11.48 -2.04 -10.27
CA ARG A 31 12.08 -1.25 -9.18
C ARG A 31 12.02 0.23 -9.54
N TYR A 32 11.76 1.09 -8.56
CA TYR A 32 11.69 2.54 -8.75
C TYR A 32 12.11 3.31 -7.50
N TRP A 33 12.53 4.55 -7.71
CA TRP A 33 12.63 5.57 -6.67
C TRP A 33 12.62 6.93 -7.37
N ASP A 34 11.45 7.57 -7.46
CA ASP A 34 11.26 8.85 -8.15
C ASP A 34 11.19 10.06 -7.19
N CYS A 35 11.29 9.80 -5.87
CA CYS A 35 11.11 10.75 -4.78
C CYS A 35 9.72 11.40 -4.70
N CYS A 36 8.78 11.08 -5.57
CA CYS A 36 7.47 11.71 -5.59
C CYS A 36 6.70 11.39 -4.30
N LYS A 37 5.83 12.30 -3.85
CA LYS A 37 4.89 11.99 -2.78
C LYS A 37 4.05 10.75 -3.17
N PRO A 38 4.04 9.67 -2.36
CA PRO A 38 3.29 8.46 -2.68
C PRO A 38 1.78 8.73 -2.81
N SER A 39 1.07 8.02 -3.70
CA SER A 39 -0.35 8.26 -3.90
C SER A 39 -1.20 7.96 -2.66
N CYS A 40 -0.79 7.01 -1.81
CA CYS A 40 -1.47 6.69 -0.55
C CYS A 40 -1.13 7.65 0.61
N ALA A 41 -0.26 8.64 0.38
CA ALA A 41 -0.01 9.74 1.33
C ALA A 41 -1.08 10.84 1.26
N TRP A 42 -2.02 10.75 0.32
CA TRP A 42 -3.14 11.68 0.22
C TRP A 42 -4.32 11.28 1.11
N SER A 43 -4.97 12.27 1.70
CA SER A 43 -6.23 12.11 2.42
C SER A 43 -7.32 11.47 1.53
N GLY A 44 -8.14 10.61 2.12
CA GLY A 44 -9.35 10.06 1.46
C GLY A 44 -9.10 8.94 0.44
N LYS A 45 -7.87 8.46 0.29
CA LYS A 45 -7.53 7.34 -0.63
C LYS A 45 -8.05 5.99 -0.16
N ALA A 46 -8.05 5.76 1.15
CA ALA A 46 -8.57 4.54 1.79
C ALA A 46 -9.07 4.84 3.21
N SER A 47 -9.89 3.94 3.75
CA SER A 47 -10.31 3.99 5.16
C SER A 47 -9.24 3.38 6.06
N LEU A 48 -8.36 4.24 6.59
CA LEU A 48 -7.19 3.83 7.36
C LEU A 48 -7.37 4.12 8.85
N LYS A 49 -6.83 3.25 9.71
CA LYS A 49 -6.97 3.37 11.18
C LYS A 49 -6.21 4.57 11.75
N THR A 50 -5.05 4.88 11.18
CA THR A 50 -4.08 5.84 11.73
C THR A 50 -3.77 7.01 10.81
N GLY A 51 -4.40 7.09 9.64
CA GLY A 51 -4.12 8.11 8.63
C GLY A 51 -3.40 7.55 7.39
N PRO A 52 -3.15 8.40 6.38
CA PRO A 52 -2.43 8.05 5.16
C PRO A 52 -0.94 7.76 5.43
N VAL A 53 -0.23 7.31 4.39
CA VAL A 53 1.23 7.18 4.43
C VAL A 53 1.86 8.54 4.73
N GLU A 54 2.94 8.56 5.50
CA GLU A 54 3.68 9.79 5.77
C GLU A 54 4.38 10.30 4.50
N SER A 55 4.62 11.61 4.44
CA SER A 55 5.45 12.20 3.37
C SER A 55 6.44 13.16 4.01
N CYS A 56 7.58 13.38 3.37
CA CYS A 56 8.68 14.14 3.94
C CYS A 56 8.99 15.40 3.12
N ASP A 57 9.61 16.39 3.76
CA ASP A 57 10.25 17.49 3.05
C ASP A 57 11.55 17.04 2.35
N ALA A 58 12.20 17.95 1.61
CA ALA A 58 13.44 17.65 0.89
C ALA A 58 14.63 17.27 1.80
N ASN A 59 14.53 17.52 3.11
CA ASN A 59 15.53 17.16 4.12
C ASN A 59 15.12 15.92 4.92
N ASN A 60 14.10 15.19 4.47
CA ASN A 60 13.61 13.97 5.09
C ASN A 60 12.96 14.18 6.47
N ASN A 61 12.38 15.35 6.72
CA ASN A 61 11.53 15.57 7.89
C ASN A 61 10.08 15.25 7.54
N VAL A 62 9.40 14.46 8.38
CA VAL A 62 7.98 14.13 8.20
C VAL A 62 7.13 15.40 8.22
N LEU A 63 6.27 15.54 7.22
CA LEU A 63 5.32 16.64 7.08
C LEU A 63 4.05 16.33 7.85
N THR A 64 3.62 17.26 8.69
CA THR A 64 2.34 17.16 9.42
C THR A 64 1.13 17.46 8.54
N ASP A 65 1.33 18.25 7.48
CA ASP A 65 0.27 18.57 6.52
C ASP A 65 0.22 17.53 5.40
N VAL A 66 -0.72 16.60 5.54
CA VAL A 66 -0.98 15.52 4.58
C VAL A 66 -1.41 16.03 3.21
N ASP A 67 -1.87 17.27 3.08
CA ASP A 67 -2.33 17.84 1.80
C ASP A 67 -1.23 18.69 1.13
N THR A 68 -0.01 18.74 1.69
CA THR A 68 1.14 19.35 1.04
C THR A 68 1.38 18.72 -0.34
N LYS A 69 1.54 19.56 -1.35
CA LYS A 69 1.66 19.16 -2.75
C LYS A 69 2.96 18.38 -3.01
N SER A 70 2.88 17.37 -3.89
CA SER A 70 4.04 16.58 -4.31
C SER A 70 5.11 17.46 -4.97
N GLY A 71 6.39 17.21 -4.68
CA GLY A 71 7.53 17.82 -5.37
C GLY A 71 7.51 17.57 -6.88
N CYS A 72 6.98 16.42 -7.31
CA CYS A 72 6.80 16.09 -8.73
C CYS A 72 5.70 16.89 -9.43
N ASP A 73 4.90 17.65 -8.67
CA ASP A 73 3.90 18.59 -9.18
C ASP A 73 4.19 20.02 -8.66
N GLY A 74 5.48 20.35 -8.45
CA GLY A 74 5.92 21.69 -8.03
C GLY A 74 5.65 22.06 -6.57
N GLY A 75 5.34 21.07 -5.72
CA GLY A 75 5.22 21.22 -4.27
C GLY A 75 6.51 20.90 -3.51
N SER A 76 6.36 20.48 -2.25
CA SER A 76 7.48 20.24 -1.32
C SER A 76 7.35 18.94 -0.51
N ALA A 77 6.42 18.06 -0.87
CA ALA A 77 6.29 16.73 -0.28
C ALA A 77 6.92 15.66 -1.18
N TYR A 78 7.67 14.76 -0.55
CA TYR A 78 8.44 13.68 -1.17
C TYR A 78 8.17 12.36 -0.44
N MET A 79 8.54 11.25 -1.06
CA MET A 79 8.63 9.94 -0.38
C MET A 79 9.67 10.02 0.75
N CYS A 80 9.35 9.48 1.92
CA CYS A 80 10.28 9.46 3.04
C CYS A 80 11.36 8.39 2.83
N SER A 81 12.59 8.65 3.29
CA SER A 81 13.71 7.71 3.09
C SER A 81 13.56 6.42 3.89
N ASP A 82 12.77 6.43 4.96
CA ASP A 82 12.45 5.23 5.76
C ASP A 82 11.43 4.32 5.07
N GLU A 83 10.83 4.76 3.96
CA GLU A 83 10.14 3.88 3.00
C GLU A 83 11.12 3.08 2.11
N SER A 84 12.35 2.82 2.59
CA SER A 84 13.35 1.96 1.95
C SER A 84 13.20 0.49 2.36
N PRO A 85 13.59 -0.47 1.50
CA PRO A 85 13.57 -1.89 1.86
C PRO A 85 14.72 -2.26 2.80
N TRP A 86 14.51 -3.28 3.63
CA TRP A 86 15.55 -3.85 4.49
C TRP A 86 15.46 -5.37 4.60
N ALA A 87 16.60 -6.02 4.77
CA ALA A 87 16.67 -7.45 5.02
C ALA A 87 16.38 -7.76 6.50
N VAL A 88 15.50 -8.72 6.73
CA VAL A 88 15.25 -9.32 8.05
C VAL A 88 16.15 -10.54 8.26
N SER A 89 16.39 -11.29 7.18
CA SER A 89 17.32 -12.42 7.11
C SER A 89 17.77 -12.63 5.67
N ASP A 90 18.60 -13.64 5.42
CA ASP A 90 18.98 -14.02 4.05
C ASP A 90 17.77 -14.42 3.19
N SER A 91 16.64 -14.84 3.77
CA SER A 91 15.46 -15.33 3.05
C SER A 91 14.24 -14.42 3.14
N LEU A 92 14.29 -13.35 3.93
CA LEU A 92 13.17 -12.44 4.16
C LEU A 92 13.62 -10.98 4.15
N ALA A 93 12.92 -10.15 3.40
CA ALA A 93 13.02 -8.70 3.43
C ALA A 93 11.64 -8.06 3.70
N TYR A 94 11.64 -6.83 4.21
CA TYR A 94 10.48 -5.95 4.25
C TYR A 94 10.73 -4.71 3.40
N GLY A 95 9.66 -4.04 2.96
CA GLY A 95 9.78 -2.80 2.21
C GLY A 95 8.44 -2.27 1.73
N PHE A 96 8.48 -1.52 0.64
CA PHE A 96 7.36 -0.75 0.13
C PHE A 96 7.26 -0.91 -1.38
N ALA A 97 6.07 -0.69 -1.94
CA ALA A 97 5.86 -0.80 -3.37
C ALA A 97 4.77 0.16 -3.88
N ALA A 98 4.92 0.58 -5.15
CA ALA A 98 3.78 1.00 -5.94
C ALA A 98 3.07 -0.24 -6.49
N VAL A 99 1.73 -0.29 -6.42
CA VAL A 99 0.97 -1.47 -6.82
C VAL A 99 -0.15 -1.18 -7.80
N SER A 100 -0.45 -2.18 -8.62
CA SER A 100 -1.64 -2.24 -9.48
C SER A 100 -2.22 -3.65 -9.41
N ILE A 101 -3.31 -3.83 -8.66
CA ILE A 101 -3.89 -5.16 -8.38
C ILE A 101 -5.18 -5.36 -9.15
N SER A 102 -5.30 -6.50 -9.84
CA SER A 102 -6.49 -6.86 -10.63
C SER A 102 -7.76 -6.81 -9.79
N GLY A 103 -8.78 -6.10 -10.29
CA GLY A 103 -10.08 -5.98 -9.62
C GLY A 103 -10.06 -5.12 -8.35
N GLY A 104 -8.93 -4.47 -8.04
CA GLY A 104 -8.77 -3.54 -6.93
C GLY A 104 -8.80 -2.08 -7.36
N THR A 105 -8.81 -1.21 -6.36
CA THR A 105 -8.61 0.24 -6.46
C THR A 105 -7.68 0.71 -5.35
N GLU A 106 -7.27 1.98 -5.36
CA GLU A 106 -6.51 2.60 -4.25
C GLU A 106 -7.18 2.37 -2.88
N ALA A 107 -8.51 2.42 -2.81
CA ALA A 107 -9.24 2.17 -1.58
C ALA A 107 -9.06 0.74 -1.04
N SER A 108 -8.74 -0.22 -1.91
CA SER A 108 -8.52 -1.62 -1.54
C SER A 108 -7.07 -1.96 -1.22
N TRP A 109 -6.09 -1.29 -1.83
CA TRP A 109 -4.68 -1.62 -1.67
C TRP A 109 -3.86 -0.62 -0.88
N CYS A 110 -4.29 0.65 -0.74
CA CYS A 110 -3.50 1.62 -0.01
C CYS A 110 -3.28 1.16 1.43
N CYS A 111 -2.02 1.11 1.83
CA CYS A 111 -1.52 0.58 3.10
C CYS A 111 -1.75 -0.92 3.34
N ALA A 112 -2.27 -1.67 2.36
CA ALA A 112 -2.33 -3.12 2.43
C ALA A 112 -0.92 -3.72 2.34
N CYS A 113 -0.73 -4.87 2.97
CA CYS A 113 0.54 -5.60 2.93
C CYS A 113 0.40 -6.89 2.11
N TYR A 114 1.44 -7.20 1.35
CA TYR A 114 1.51 -8.39 0.50
C TYR A 114 2.81 -9.15 0.76
N GLU A 115 2.72 -10.45 1.01
CA GLU A 115 3.89 -11.33 1.00
C GLU A 115 4.16 -11.80 -0.42
N LEU A 116 5.28 -11.36 -0.97
CA LEU A 116 5.80 -11.80 -2.26
C LEU A 116 6.72 -12.99 -2.04
N THR A 117 6.53 -14.05 -2.81
CA THR A 117 7.52 -15.12 -2.97
C THR A 117 8.05 -15.06 -4.39
N PHE A 118 9.33 -14.73 -4.55
CA PHE A 118 9.93 -14.59 -5.88
C PHE A 118 10.02 -15.94 -6.59
N THR A 119 9.69 -15.97 -7.87
CA THR A 119 9.63 -17.21 -8.68
C THR A 119 10.71 -17.30 -9.76
N SER A 120 11.54 -16.26 -9.92
CA SER A 120 12.58 -16.18 -10.94
C SER A 120 13.77 -15.31 -10.48
N GLY A 121 14.84 -15.29 -11.29
CA GLY A 121 16.04 -14.52 -11.00
C GLY A 121 16.88 -15.04 -9.82
N PRO A 122 17.91 -14.29 -9.39
CA PRO A 122 18.82 -14.70 -8.32
C PRO A 122 18.17 -14.73 -6.93
N VAL A 123 16.96 -14.16 -6.79
CA VAL A 123 16.20 -14.11 -5.53
C VAL A 123 15.05 -15.14 -5.48
N SER A 124 14.95 -16.04 -6.47
CA SER A 124 13.90 -17.06 -6.51
C SER A 124 13.85 -17.87 -5.20
N GLY A 125 12.64 -18.05 -4.66
CA GLY A 125 12.38 -18.71 -3.38
C GLY A 125 12.51 -17.81 -2.14
N LYS A 126 13.12 -16.62 -2.25
CA LYS A 126 13.13 -15.64 -1.15
C LYS A 126 11.78 -14.95 -1.03
N LYS A 127 11.52 -14.36 0.14
CA LYS A 127 10.30 -13.63 0.45
C LYS A 127 10.55 -12.16 0.69
N MET A 128 9.58 -11.33 0.30
CA MET A 128 9.54 -9.92 0.65
C MET A 128 8.12 -9.54 1.07
N VAL A 129 7.92 -8.95 2.24
CA VAL A 129 6.63 -8.37 2.61
C VAL A 129 6.67 -6.89 2.31
N VAL A 130 5.75 -6.43 1.47
CA VAL A 130 5.68 -5.03 1.05
C VAL A 130 4.39 -4.38 1.51
N GLN A 131 4.47 -3.12 1.96
CA GLN A 131 3.30 -2.26 2.09
C GLN A 131 3.09 -1.48 0.77
N ALA A 132 1.86 -1.45 0.28
CA ALA A 132 1.49 -0.63 -0.86
C ALA A 132 1.31 0.83 -0.45
N THR A 133 2.25 1.70 -0.84
CA THR A 133 2.22 3.13 -0.53
C THR A 133 1.91 4.00 -1.74
N ASN A 134 1.99 3.44 -2.95
CA ASN A 134 1.72 4.16 -4.18
C ASN A 134 0.94 3.29 -5.18
N THR A 135 0.41 3.91 -6.23
CA THR A 135 -0.17 3.23 -7.38
C THR A 135 0.71 3.36 -8.60
N GLY A 136 1.07 2.22 -9.19
CA GLY A 136 1.73 2.17 -10.49
C GLY A 136 0.70 2.17 -11.61
N GLY A 137 0.13 3.34 -11.93
CA GLY A 137 -0.99 3.47 -12.85
C GLY A 137 -0.69 3.12 -14.31
N ASP A 138 0.59 3.14 -14.70
CA ASP A 138 1.14 2.74 -15.99
C ASP A 138 1.56 1.26 -16.03
N LEU A 139 1.51 0.58 -14.90
CA LEU A 139 1.94 -0.80 -14.77
C LEU A 139 0.83 -1.77 -15.17
N GLY A 140 1.24 -2.94 -15.65
CA GLY A 140 0.33 -4.01 -16.00
C GLY A 140 -0.47 -4.54 -14.80
N THR A 141 -1.34 -5.51 -15.06
CA THR A 141 -2.14 -6.14 -14.00
C THR A 141 -1.25 -6.94 -13.03
N ASN A 142 -1.54 -6.82 -11.72
CA ASN A 142 -0.80 -7.48 -10.63
C ASN A 142 0.69 -7.12 -10.62
N HIS A 143 1.00 -5.83 -10.73
CA HIS A 143 2.36 -5.35 -10.76
C HIS A 143 2.74 -4.71 -9.43
N PHE A 144 3.95 -5.01 -8.96
CA PHE A 144 4.60 -4.43 -7.79
C PHE A 144 5.91 -3.72 -8.20
N ASP A 145 5.91 -2.39 -8.22
CA ASP A 145 7.14 -1.62 -8.42
C ASP A 145 7.83 -1.41 -7.07
N LEU A 146 8.93 -2.10 -6.84
CA LEU A 146 9.60 -2.13 -5.54
C LEU A 146 10.39 -0.85 -5.32
N ALA A 147 10.18 -0.19 -4.17
CA ALA A 147 10.99 0.93 -3.72
C ALA A 147 12.38 0.48 -3.26
#